data_AF-A0A2U1SSP1-F1
#
_entry.id   AF-A0A2U1SSP1-F1
#
_cell.length_a   1.000
_cell.length_b   1.000
_cell.length_c   1.000
_cell.angle_alpha   90.00
_cell.angle_beta   90.00
_cell.angle_gamma   90.00
#
_symmetry.space_group_name_H-M   'P 1'
#
loop_
_entity.id
_entity.type
_entity.pdbx_description
1 polymer ?
#
loop_
_entity_poly.entity_id
_entity_poly.type
_entity_poly.pdbx_seq_one_letter_code
_entity_poly.pdbx_strand_id
1 'polypeptide(L)'
;MTCDTPEAVEFYGRKLTVCRCGAAWEPIDESAIMDRDDETSSFTKPCDNCAFRPGSPEQADKAKWGELIASLKAGGSFHCHKGVPIAPESKDGFAYPSERRKLRFCRGYLDALGKWWKLEREAL
;
A
#
# COMPACT_ATOMS: atom_id res chain seq x y z
N MET A 1 13.39 -15.16 -6.74
CA MET A 1 12.43 -15.47 -7.80
C MET A 1 12.67 -14.49 -8.94
N THR A 2 13.23 -14.94 -10.06
CA THR A 2 13.36 -14.13 -11.28
C THR A 2 12.09 -14.35 -12.10
N CYS A 3 11.28 -13.30 -12.26
CA CYS A 3 10.12 -13.33 -13.14
C CYS A 3 10.60 -12.96 -14.55
N ASP A 4 10.44 -13.87 -15.52
CA ASP A 4 10.60 -13.54 -16.95
C ASP A 4 9.55 -12.51 -17.40
N THR A 5 9.77 -11.94 -18.59
CA THR A 5 9.04 -10.79 -19.17
C THR A 5 7.54 -10.79 -18.86
N PRO A 6 7.06 -9.85 -18.04
CA PRO A 6 5.67 -9.79 -17.68
C PRO A 6 4.82 -9.01 -18.71
N GLU A 7 3.53 -9.30 -18.75
CA GLU A 7 2.55 -8.68 -19.65
C GLU A 7 1.68 -7.68 -18.89
N ALA A 8 1.28 -6.57 -19.54
CA ALA A 8 0.34 -5.60 -18.96
C ALA A 8 -1.10 -5.93 -19.37
N VAL A 9 -2.02 -6.04 -18.41
CA VAL A 9 -3.45 -6.30 -18.63
C VAL A 9 -4.32 -5.25 -17.94
N GLU A 10 -5.48 -4.94 -18.50
CA GLU A 10 -6.46 -4.05 -17.85
C GLU A 10 -7.48 -4.83 -17.03
N PHE A 11 -7.66 -4.48 -15.75
CA PHE A 11 -8.58 -5.10 -14.81
C PHE A 11 -9.39 -4.03 -14.07
N TYR A 12 -10.70 -3.95 -14.30
CA TYR A 12 -11.58 -2.89 -13.79
C TYR A 12 -11.02 -1.46 -14.02
N GLY A 13 -10.46 -1.21 -15.21
CA GLY A 13 -9.83 0.08 -15.56
C GLY A 13 -8.44 0.31 -14.93
N ARG A 14 -7.82 -0.72 -14.36
CA ARG A 14 -6.49 -0.66 -13.72
C ARG A 14 -5.48 -1.44 -14.54
N LYS A 15 -4.24 -0.97 -14.61
CA LYS A 15 -3.15 -1.73 -15.22
C LYS A 15 -2.56 -2.70 -14.19
N LEU A 16 -2.64 -3.99 -14.49
CA LEU A 16 -1.92 -5.04 -13.79
C LEU A 16 -0.77 -5.53 -14.67
N THR A 17 0.28 -5.99 -14.02
CA THR A 17 1.39 -6.69 -14.63
C THR A 17 1.29 -8.15 -14.22
N VAL A 18 1.31 -9.07 -15.18
CA VAL A 18 1.17 -10.52 -14.97
C VAL A 18 2.42 -11.22 -15.48
N CYS A 19 3.07 -11.97 -14.59
CA CYS A 19 4.17 -12.85 -14.96
C CYS A 19 3.63 -14.16 -15.55
N ARG A 20 4.44 -14.82 -16.39
CA ARG A 20 4.13 -16.17 -16.91
C ARG A 20 3.85 -17.21 -15.81
N CYS A 21 4.40 -17.04 -14.61
CA CYS A 21 4.10 -17.91 -13.47
C CYS A 21 2.71 -17.68 -12.85
N GLY A 22 1.93 -16.73 -13.37
CA GLY A 22 0.59 -16.37 -12.89
C GLY A 22 0.57 -15.28 -11.83
N ALA A 23 1.72 -14.86 -11.30
CA ALA A 23 1.78 -13.75 -10.36
C ALA A 23 1.31 -12.45 -11.03
N ALA A 24 0.37 -11.74 -10.39
CA ALA A 24 -0.15 -10.47 -10.85
C ALA A 24 0.08 -9.38 -9.81
N TRP A 25 0.47 -8.17 -10.23
CA TRP A 25 0.67 -7.02 -9.35
C TRP A 25 0.36 -5.72 -10.07
N GLU A 26 0.10 -4.65 -9.31
CA GLU A 26 0.07 -3.31 -9.90
C GLU A 26 1.50 -2.78 -10.08
N PRO A 27 1.90 -2.32 -11.27
CA PRO A 27 3.24 -1.82 -11.49
C PRO A 27 3.52 -0.55 -10.68
N ILE A 28 4.80 -0.34 -10.39
CA ILE A 28 5.31 0.87 -9.76
C ILE A 28 5.66 1.88 -10.86
N ASP A 29 5.18 3.11 -10.71
CA ASP A 29 5.71 4.27 -11.43
C ASP A 29 6.87 4.85 -10.62
N GLU A 30 8.11 4.58 -11.05
CA GLU A 30 9.31 5.03 -10.34
C GLU A 30 9.44 6.56 -10.29
N SER A 31 8.78 7.29 -11.21
CA SER A 31 8.76 8.75 -11.16
C SER A 31 7.95 9.29 -9.98
N ALA A 32 7.08 8.47 -9.40
CA ALA A 32 6.27 8.82 -8.26
C ALA A 32 6.92 8.51 -6.90
N ILE A 33 8.14 7.95 -6.86
CA ILE A 33 8.84 7.66 -5.59
C ILE A 33 9.55 8.93 -5.11
N MET A 34 9.31 9.35 -3.87
CA MET A 34 9.86 10.61 -3.33
C MET A 34 11.36 10.53 -3.03
N ASP A 35 11.79 9.49 -2.32
CA ASP A 35 13.15 9.32 -1.82
C ASP A 35 13.68 7.98 -2.33
N ARG A 36 14.16 7.94 -3.57
CA ARG A 36 14.55 6.68 -4.25
C ARG A 36 15.64 5.89 -3.51
N ASP A 37 16.43 6.59 -2.70
CA ASP A 37 17.51 6.02 -1.92
C ASP A 37 17.05 5.51 -0.53
N ASP A 38 15.83 5.86 -0.09
CA ASP A 38 15.21 5.31 1.11
C ASP A 38 14.38 4.09 0.73
N GLU A 39 14.79 2.93 1.24
CA GLU A 39 14.17 1.66 0.91
C GLU A 39 12.71 1.56 1.40
N THR A 40 12.32 2.38 2.38
CA THR A 40 10.96 2.49 2.91
C THR A 40 10.16 3.65 2.32
N SER A 41 10.74 4.37 1.35
CA SER A 41 10.15 5.57 0.77
C SER A 41 8.74 5.34 0.24
N SER A 42 7.95 6.41 0.33
CA SER A 42 6.58 6.43 -0.14
C SER A 42 6.47 7.04 -1.53
N PHE A 43 5.25 7.00 -2.05
CA PHE A 43 4.90 7.70 -3.28
C PHE A 43 4.60 9.17 -3.01
N THR A 44 4.76 10.03 -4.01
CA THR A 44 4.48 11.46 -3.97
C THR A 44 3.01 11.77 -3.67
N LYS A 45 2.10 10.84 -4.00
CA LYS A 45 0.67 10.93 -3.76
C LYS A 45 0.07 9.58 -3.37
N PRO A 46 -1.04 9.56 -2.60
CA PRO A 46 -1.83 8.35 -2.43
C PRO A 46 -2.26 7.78 -3.78
N CYS A 47 -2.29 6.46 -3.91
CA CYS A 47 -2.80 5.79 -5.10
C CYS A 47 -4.33 5.86 -5.17
N ASP A 48 -4.89 5.72 -6.37
CA ASP A 48 -6.34 5.79 -6.60
C ASP A 48 -7.12 4.68 -5.87
N ASN A 49 -6.45 3.57 -5.57
CA ASN A 49 -6.97 2.45 -4.79
C ASN A 49 -6.51 2.45 -3.33
N CYS A 50 -5.96 3.56 -2.82
CA CYS A 50 -5.51 3.68 -1.44
C CYS A 50 -6.67 3.43 -0.47
N ALA A 51 -6.46 2.56 0.53
CA ALA A 51 -7.44 2.30 1.59
C ALA A 51 -7.73 3.54 2.46
N PHE A 52 -6.86 4.55 2.44
CA PHE A 52 -7.00 5.80 3.22
C PHE A 52 -7.71 6.92 2.44
N ARG A 53 -8.09 6.70 1.17
CA ARG A 53 -8.87 7.70 0.43
C ARG A 53 -10.30 7.78 0.98
N PRO A 54 -10.93 8.96 1.03
CA PRO A 54 -12.33 9.06 1.44
C PRO A 54 -13.24 8.15 0.59
N GLY A 55 -14.10 7.38 1.25
CA GLY A 55 -15.05 6.49 0.57
C GLY A 55 -14.42 5.22 -0.01
N SER A 56 -13.21 4.83 0.41
CA SER A 56 -12.65 3.54 0.02
C SER A 56 -13.56 2.39 0.49
N PRO A 57 -13.67 1.28 -0.28
CA PRO A 57 -14.41 0.10 0.16
C PRO A 57 -13.94 -0.44 1.52
N GLU A 58 -12.65 -0.32 1.82
CA GLU A 58 -12.04 -0.73 3.09
C GLU A 58 -12.57 0.08 4.28
N GLN A 59 -13.07 1.30 4.05
CA GLN A 59 -13.70 2.13 5.08
C GLN A 59 -15.20 1.87 5.25
N ALA A 60 -15.81 0.98 4.45
CA ALA A 60 -17.24 0.68 4.55
C ALA A 60 -17.58 -0.06 5.85
N ASP A 61 -16.73 -1.00 6.27
CA ASP A 61 -16.83 -1.69 7.55
C ASP A 61 -16.17 -0.83 8.65
N LYS A 62 -16.98 -0.07 9.38
CA LYS A 62 -16.49 0.88 10.40
C LYS A 62 -15.82 0.20 11.59
N ALA A 63 -16.23 -1.02 11.94
CA ALA A 63 -15.63 -1.74 13.06
C ALA A 63 -14.21 -2.18 12.70
N LYS A 64 -14.04 -2.87 11.56
CA LYS A 64 -12.71 -3.28 11.08
C LYS A 64 -11.81 -2.10 10.79
N TRP A 65 -12.36 -1.02 10.23
CA TRP A 65 -11.59 0.20 10.01
C TRP A 65 -11.09 0.78 11.35
N GLY A 66 -11.96 0.84 12.37
CA GLY A 66 -11.59 1.29 13.71
C GLY A 66 -10.47 0.46 14.34
N GLU A 67 -10.54 -0.88 14.24
CA GLU A 67 -9.50 -1.80 14.71
C GLU A 67 -8.17 -1.56 14.01
N LEU A 68 -8.19 -1.41 12.68
CA LEU A 68 -7.01 -1.07 11.90
C LEU A 68 -6.38 0.24 12.39
N ILE A 69 -7.17 1.31 12.50
CA ILE A 69 -6.68 2.63 12.95
C ILE A 69 -6.07 2.53 14.35
N ALA A 70 -6.72 1.82 15.28
CA ALA A 70 -6.20 1.61 16.63
C ALA A 70 -4.84 0.89 16.60
N SER A 71 -4.71 -0.17 15.80
CA SER A 71 -3.42 -0.89 15.67
C SER A 71 -2.30 0.01 15.11
N LEU A 72 -2.63 0.87 14.16
CA LEU A 72 -1.66 1.79 13.55
C LEU A 72 -1.24 2.89 14.51
N LYS A 73 -2.16 3.43 15.32
CA LYS A 73 -1.85 4.39 16.39
C LYS A 73 -1.00 3.79 17.51
N ALA A 74 -1.14 2.48 17.77
CA ALA A 74 -0.33 1.76 18.74
C ALA A 74 1.11 1.44 18.26
N GLY A 75 1.53 1.96 17.10
CA GLY A 75 2.86 1.74 16.53
C GLY A 75 2.88 0.74 15.36
N GLY A 76 1.72 0.29 14.89
CA GLY A 76 1.61 -0.48 13.65
C GLY A 76 2.06 0.32 12.42
N SER A 77 2.39 -0.41 11.35
CA SER A 77 2.82 0.17 10.07
C SER A 77 1.89 -0.28 8.94
N PHE A 78 1.68 0.58 7.95
CA PHE A 78 0.88 0.25 6.77
C PHE A 78 1.69 0.46 5.49
N HIS A 79 1.82 -0.61 4.70
CA HIS A 79 2.63 -0.62 3.48
C HIS A 79 1.76 -0.58 2.22
N CYS A 80 2.31 -0.06 1.13
CA CYS A 80 1.65 -0.05 -0.16
C CYS A 80 1.75 -1.42 -0.83
N HIS A 81 0.68 -1.85 -1.49
CA HIS A 81 0.64 -3.11 -2.24
C HIS A 81 1.07 -2.95 -3.72
N LYS A 82 1.45 -1.75 -4.16
CA LYS A 82 2.02 -1.55 -5.51
C LYS A 82 3.37 -2.25 -5.62
N GLY A 83 3.57 -2.99 -6.69
CA GLY A 83 4.74 -3.85 -6.91
C GLY A 83 4.70 -5.15 -6.10
N VAL A 84 3.64 -5.39 -5.31
CA VAL A 84 3.49 -6.60 -4.50
C VAL A 84 2.54 -7.57 -5.19
N PRO A 85 2.95 -8.84 -5.41
CA PRO A 85 2.06 -9.84 -6.01
C PRO A 85 0.79 -10.06 -5.18
N ILE A 86 -0.33 -10.21 -5.88
CA ILE A 86 -1.61 -10.62 -5.31
C ILE A 86 -1.47 -12.09 -4.86
N ALA A 87 -1.86 -12.37 -3.62
CA ALA A 87 -1.82 -13.69 -3.00
C ALA A 87 -3.05 -13.84 -2.10
N PRO A 88 -4.23 -14.19 -2.65
CA PRO A 88 -5.50 -14.20 -1.92
C PRO A 88 -5.52 -15.12 -0.70
N GLU A 89 -4.71 -16.17 -0.73
CA GLU A 89 -4.51 -17.14 0.35
C GLU A 89 -3.63 -16.63 1.50
N SER A 90 -2.90 -15.53 1.29
CA SER A 90 -2.11 -14.89 2.34
C SER A 90 -3.01 -14.12 3.31
N LYS A 91 -2.54 -13.92 4.54
CA LYS A 91 -3.27 -13.18 5.58
C LYS A 91 -3.79 -11.82 5.11
N ASP A 92 -2.99 -11.12 4.31
CA ASP A 92 -3.25 -9.74 3.89
C ASP A 92 -3.67 -9.63 2.42
N GLY A 93 -3.83 -10.76 1.71
CA GLY A 93 -4.18 -10.80 0.28
C GLY A 93 -3.03 -10.47 -0.68
N PHE A 94 -1.82 -10.24 -0.17
CA PHE A 94 -0.64 -9.88 -0.94
C PHE A 94 0.62 -10.60 -0.42
N ALA A 95 1.48 -11.03 -1.34
CA ALA A 95 2.76 -11.65 -1.04
C ALA A 95 3.82 -10.57 -0.72
N TYR A 96 3.64 -9.87 0.40
CA TYR A 96 4.60 -8.85 0.84
C TYR A 96 6.02 -9.46 0.96
N PRO A 97 7.04 -8.76 0.46
CA PRO A 97 8.41 -9.24 0.59
C PRO A 97 8.82 -9.29 2.07
N SER A 98 9.51 -10.36 2.45
CA SER A 98 10.11 -10.49 3.80
C SER A 98 11.26 -9.51 4.01
N GLU A 99 11.92 -9.10 2.93
CA GLU A 99 12.97 -8.08 2.94
C GLU A 99 12.36 -6.69 3.10
N ARG A 100 12.58 -6.04 4.26
CA ARG A 100 12.07 -4.69 4.57
C ARG A 100 12.37 -3.66 3.49
N ARG A 101 13.51 -3.76 2.81
CA ARG A 101 13.91 -2.84 1.74
C ARG A 101 13.01 -2.81 0.51
N LYS A 102 12.16 -3.82 0.36
CA LYS A 102 11.19 -3.94 -0.72
C LYS A 102 9.78 -3.50 -0.28
N LEU A 103 9.60 -3.16 1.00
CA LEU A 103 8.37 -2.59 1.53
C LEU A 103 8.40 -1.08 1.37
N ARG A 104 7.26 -0.50 1.03
CA ARG A 104 7.11 0.96 0.88
C ARG A 104 5.97 1.42 1.76
N PHE A 105 6.16 2.50 2.52
CA PHE A 105 5.06 3.04 3.29
C PHE A 105 3.95 3.52 2.38
N CYS A 106 2.70 3.29 2.78
CA CYS A 106 1.56 3.81 2.06
C CYS A 106 1.45 5.33 2.27
N ARG A 107 1.40 6.10 1.18
CA ARG A 107 1.38 7.56 1.28
C ARG A 107 0.14 8.07 2.02
N GLY A 108 -1.02 7.46 1.75
CA GLY A 108 -2.26 7.80 2.45
C GLY A 108 -2.22 7.49 3.94
N TYR A 109 -1.48 6.45 4.35
CA TYR A 109 -1.22 6.18 5.77
C TYR A 109 -0.32 7.26 6.39
N LEU A 110 0.77 7.64 5.72
CA LEU A 110 1.65 8.71 6.21
C LEU A 110 0.91 10.05 6.34
N ASP A 111 0.07 10.40 5.36
CA ASP A 111 -0.76 11.60 5.41
C ASP A 111 -1.77 11.55 6.56
N ALA A 112 -2.36 10.38 6.84
CA ALA A 112 -3.26 10.19 7.97
C ALA A 112 -2.52 10.30 9.31
N LEU A 113 -1.34 9.69 9.42
CA LEU A 113 -0.50 9.74 10.61
C LEU A 113 -0.09 11.18 10.96
N GLY A 114 0.34 11.96 9.95
CA GLY A 114 0.68 13.37 10.14
C GLY A 114 -0.50 14.21 10.66
N LYS A 115 -1.72 13.92 10.22
CA LYS A 115 -2.95 14.55 10.73
C LYS A 115 -3.26 14.13 12.17
N TRP A 116 -3.15 12.84 12.48
CA TRP A 116 -3.42 12.34 13.83
C TRP A 116 -2.45 12.93 14.86
N TRP A 117 -1.15 12.95 14.56
CA TRP A 117 -0.15 13.56 15.44
C TRP A 117 -0.34 15.06 15.64
N LYS A 118 -0.83 15.76 14.61
CA LYS A 118 -1.16 17.19 14.76
C LYS A 118 -2.32 17.39 15.73
N LEU A 119 -3.40 16.63 15.58
CA LEU A 119 -4.57 16.69 16.47
C LEU A 119 -4.22 16.31 17.92
N GLU A 120 -3.36 15.32 18.13
CA GLU A 120 -2.94 14.88 19.46
C GLU A 120 -2.08 15.93 20.19
N ARG A 121 -1.26 16.70 19.46
CA ARG A 121 -0.48 17.82 20.05
C ARG A 121 -1.33 19.05 20.36
N GLU A 122 -2.40 19.27 19.62
CA GLU A 122 -3.33 20.40 19.83
C GLU A 122 -4.36 20.13 20.94
N ALA A 123 -4.49 18.87 21.37
CA ALA A 123 -5.35 18.43 22.47
C ALA A 123 -4.65 18.38 23.84
N LEU A 124 -3.34 18.68 23.88
CA LEU A 124 -2.50 18.80 25.08
C LEU A 124 -2.30 20.28 25.44
#